data_AF-A0AAU0EZG7-F1
#
_entry.id   AF-A0AAU0EZG7-F1
#
_cell.length_a   1.000
_cell.length_b   1.000
_cell.length_c   1.000
_cell.angle_alpha   90.00
_cell.angle_beta   90.00
_cell.angle_gamma   90.00
#
_symmetry.space_group_name_H-M   'P 1'
#
loop_
_entity.id
_entity.type
_entity.pdbx_description
1 polymer ?
#
loop_
_entity_poly.entity_id
_entity_poly.type
_entity_poly.pdbx_seq_one_letter_code
_entity_poly.pdbx_strand_id
1 'polypeptide(L)' 'MQDERDYGSIHKACRDFGKEEDGYVNYVKGANIAGFVKVAEAMLAQGVV' A
#
# COMPACT_ATOMS: atom_id res chain seq x y z
N MET A 1 -2.39 -18.85 -12.23
CA MET A 1 -2.10 -19.60 -11.00
C MET A 1 -0.59 -19.55 -10.83
N GLN A 2 0.04 -19.05 -9.77
CA GLN A 2 -0.37 -18.47 -8.50
C GLN A 2 0.91 -17.78 -7.98
N ASP A 3 0.77 -16.73 -7.16
CA ASP A 3 1.68 -16.52 -6.02
C ASP A 3 3.09 -15.95 -6.27
N GLU A 4 3.19 -14.71 -6.79
CA GLU A 4 4.32 -13.85 -6.40
C GLU A 4 3.96 -13.15 -5.09
N ARG A 5 4.30 -13.83 -4.00
CA ARG A 5 4.21 -13.38 -2.60
C ARG A 5 4.40 -11.85 -2.48
N ASP A 6 3.38 -11.25 -1.88
CA ASP A 6 3.05 -9.86 -1.51
C ASP A 6 4.17 -8.97 -0.91
N TYR A 7 5.45 -9.14 -1.28
CA TYR A 7 6.59 -8.37 -0.73
C TYR A 7 7.06 -7.23 -1.66
N GLY A 8 6.98 -7.44 -2.98
CA GLY A 8 7.27 -6.40 -3.98
C GLY A 8 6.21 -5.30 -4.02
N SER A 9 4.95 -5.65 -3.73
CA SER A 9 3.82 -4.73 -3.59
C SER A 9 4.00 -3.80 -2.38
N ILE A 10 4.41 -4.33 -1.23
CA ILE A 10 4.59 -3.56 0.01
C ILE A 10 5.74 -2.57 -0.14
N HIS A 11 6.89 -2.98 -0.68
CA HIS A 11 8.01 -2.06 -0.90
C HIS A 11 7.64 -0.92 -1.86
N LYS A 12 6.97 -1.23 -2.97
CA LYS A 12 6.49 -0.22 -3.92
C LYS A 12 5.48 0.73 -3.26
N ALA A 13 4.51 0.20 -2.52
CA ALA A 13 3.51 1.01 -1.84
C ALA A 13 4.14 1.90 -0.76
N CYS A 14 5.13 1.40 -0.02
CA CYS A 14 5.87 2.23 0.93
C CYS A 14 6.67 3.35 0.24
N ARG A 15 7.20 3.11 -0.96
CA ARG A 15 7.84 4.15 -1.78
C ARG A 15 6.86 5.16 -2.35
N ASP A 16 5.64 4.74 -2.68
CA ASP A 16 4.62 5.62 -3.25
C ASP A 16 3.95 6.48 -2.17
N PHE A 17 3.73 5.93 -0.97
CA PHE A 17 2.98 6.57 0.13
C PHE A 17 3.84 7.04 1.31
N GLY A 18 5.07 6.55 1.44
CA GLY A 18 5.98 6.85 2.56
C GLY A 18 7.22 7.65 2.17
N LYS A 19 7.34 8.08 0.91
CA LYS A 19 8.45 8.93 0.46
C LYS A 19 8.23 10.38 0.92
N GLU A 20 9.21 10.91 1.63
CA GLU A 20 9.24 12.30 2.08
C GLU A 20 9.99 13.20 1.06
N GLU A 21 9.95 14.52 1.25
CA GLU A 21 10.52 15.51 0.31
C GLU A 21 12.04 15.39 0.15
N ASP A 22 12.74 14.90 1.17
CA ASP A 22 14.19 14.65 1.18
C ASP A 22 14.59 13.33 0.48
N GLY A 23 13.61 12.54 0.03
CA GLY A 23 13.82 11.25 -0.61
C GLY A 23 13.92 10.06 0.36
N TYR A 24 13.83 10.29 1.67
CA TYR A 24 13.71 9.22 2.66
C TYR A 24 12.39 8.47 2.51
N VAL A 25 12.42 7.15 2.74
CA VAL A 25 11.23 6.30 2.65
C VAL A 25 10.90 5.78 4.05
N ASN A 26 9.82 6.30 4.63
CA ASN A 26 9.28 5.81 5.88
C ASN A 26 8.38 4.59 5.63
N TYR A 27 8.94 3.40 5.78
CA TYR A 27 8.23 2.13 5.55
C TYR A 27 7.06 1.90 6.52
N VAL A 28 7.11 2.41 7.75
CA VAL A 28 6.01 2.25 8.71
C VAL A 28 4.81 3.10 8.29
N LYS A 29 5.06 4.37 7.94
CA LYS A 29 4.05 5.29 7.41
C LYS A 29 3.48 4.75 6.10
N GLY A 30 4.35 4.33 5.19
CA GLY A 30 3.99 3.77 3.90
C GLY A 30 3.13 2.50 4.01
N ALA A 31 3.49 1.58 4.91
CA ALA A 31 2.73 0.33 5.11
C ALA A 31 1.32 0.60 5.67
N ASN A 32 1.20 1.54 6.62
CA ASN A 32 -0.10 1.90 7.19
C ASN A 32 -1.04 2.53 6.16
N ILE A 33 -0.54 3.44 5.32
CA ILE A 33 -1.33 4.08 4.26
C ILE A 33 -1.70 3.05 3.19
N ALA A 34 -0.73 2.22 2.76
CA ALA A 34 -0.97 1.17 1.76
C ALA A 34 -2.03 0.15 2.22
N GLY A 35 -1.96 -0.26 3.49
CA GLY A 35 -2.96 -1.15 4.09
C GLY A 35 -4.35 -0.53 4.11
N PHE A 36 -4.46 0.75 4.46
CA PHE A 36 -5.74 1.47 4.45
C PHE A 36 -6.31 1.63 3.03
N VAL A 37 -5.47 2.00 2.05
CA VAL A 37 -5.88 2.14 0.63
C VAL A 37 -6.40 0.81 0.09
N LYS A 38 -5.71 -0.30 0.35
CA LYS A 38 -6.16 -1.63 -0.09
C LYS A 38 -7.52 -2.02 0.50
N VAL A 39 -7.77 -1.66 1.76
CA VAL A 39 -9.07 -1.88 2.41
C VAL A 39 -10.15 -0.95 1.85
N ALA A 40 -9.84 0.32 1.63
CA ALA A 40 -10.76 1.28 1.03
C ALA A 40 -11.13 0.91 -0.41
N GLU A 41 -10.15 0.50 -1.22
CA GLU A 41 -10.38 -0.04 -2.57
C GLU A 41 -11.27 -1.27 -2.54
N ALA A 42 -11.05 -2.19 -1.60
CA ALA A 42 -11.91 -3.36 -1.42
C ALA A 42 -13.34 -2.97 -1.02
N MET A 43 -13.50 -1.98 -0.12
CA MET A 43 -14.81 -1.46 0.28
C MET A 43 -15.55 -0.76 -0.87
N LEU A 44 -14.83 -0.03 -1.74
CA LEU A 44 -15.39 0.60 -2.94
C LEU A 44 -15.75 -0.44 -4.02
N ALA A 45 -14.89 -1.44 -4.22
CA ALA A 45 -15.05 -2.47 -5.24
C ALA A 45 -16.17 -3.48 -4.91
N GLN A 46 -16.41 -3.74 -3.62
CA GLN A 46 -17.55 -4.53 -3.16
C GLN A 46 -18.89 -3.83 -3.47
N GLY A 47 -18.87 -2.54 -3.85
CA GLY A 47 -20.04 -1.69 -3.89
C GLY A 47 -20.48 -1.38 -2.45
N VAL A 48 -21.02 -0.20 -2.25
CA VAL A 48 -21.67 0.17 -0.99
C VAL A 48 -22.66 -0.95 -0.59
N VAL A 49 -22.77 -1.23 0.72
CA VAL A 49 -24.03 -1.74 1.28
C VAL A 49 -25.15 -0.76 0.94
#